data_AF-W0ZDV5-F1
#
_entry.id   AF-W0ZDV5-F1
#
_cell.length_a   1.000
_cell.length_b   1.000
_cell.length_c   1.000
_cell.angle_alpha   90.00
_cell.angle_beta   90.00
_cell.angle_gamma   90.00
#
_symmetry.space_group_name_H-M   'P 1'
#
loop_
_entity.id
_entity.type
_entity.pdbx_description
1 polymer ?
#
loop_
_entity_poly.entity_id
_entity_poly.type
_entity_poly.pdbx_seq_one_letter_code
_entity_poly.pdbx_strand_id
1 'polypeptide(L)'
;MRITGHLPEDAPDPRREHAARVRELPFAVIGLVVQPALEDWDGYGLEAADGSRGHSHDAVSISYTLWRNPDDRDDSVNLAELDEQTRASLDVDPPWPRPAWLLEMVERMRYPLLWEAVRTSWYRDHSEYTTLEAQLVHHTNHILMNRFREELGLEAGRPAHEGSWRATEASVNRGASVVVDGRATPAYEIDTDPFVYAVGVRLGPDLVATAVIPREFLPYVRVELATRGPIPA
;
A
#
# COMPACT_ATOMS: atom_id res chain seq x y z
N MET A 1 29.23 -13.42 9.17
CA MET A 1 28.90 -11.99 9.20
C MET A 1 27.78 -11.81 10.21
N ARG A 2 28.05 -11.18 11.36
CA ARG A 2 27.04 -10.93 12.40
C ARG A 2 26.26 -9.69 11.96
N ILE A 3 25.03 -9.86 11.50
CA ILE A 3 24.11 -8.74 11.30
C ILE A 3 23.65 -8.34 12.70
N THR A 4 24.41 -7.46 13.37
CA THR A 4 23.87 -6.67 14.47
C THR A 4 22.90 -5.69 13.83
N GLY A 5 21.60 -5.79 14.13
CA GLY A 5 20.51 -5.00 13.53
C GLY A 5 20.52 -3.51 13.88
N HIS A 6 21.70 -2.89 13.91
CA HIS A 6 21.91 -1.47 14.18
C HIS A 6 22.37 -0.80 12.89
N LEU A 7 21.69 0.27 12.50
CA LEU A 7 22.08 1.12 11.39
C LEU A 7 22.87 2.31 11.93
N PRO A 8 23.98 2.71 11.26
CA PRO A 8 24.71 3.92 11.64
C PRO A 8 23.87 5.17 11.34
N GLU A 9 24.18 6.29 12.00
CA GLU A 9 23.41 7.55 11.87
C GLU A 9 23.37 8.10 10.43
N ASP A 10 24.42 7.84 9.65
CA ASP A 10 24.58 8.25 8.26
C ASP A 10 24.06 7.21 7.25
N ALA A 11 23.37 6.16 7.71
CA ALA A 11 22.84 5.14 6.81
C ALA A 11 21.91 5.79 5.76
N PRO A 12 22.08 5.45 4.48
CA PRO A 12 21.30 6.06 3.41
C PRO A 12 19.81 5.77 3.59
N ASP A 13 18.98 6.76 3.25
CA ASP A 13 17.53 6.59 3.26
C ASP A 13 17.11 5.64 2.13
N PRO A 14 16.52 4.47 2.43
CA PRO A 14 16.11 3.50 1.41
C PRO A 14 15.05 4.06 0.46
N ARG A 15 14.27 5.06 0.88
CA ARG A 15 13.28 5.73 0.02
C ARG A 15 13.92 6.38 -1.20
N ARG A 16 15.18 6.83 -1.11
CA ARG A 16 15.91 7.43 -2.24
C ARG A 16 16.21 6.42 -3.33
N GLU A 17 16.65 5.23 -2.95
CA GLU A 17 16.89 4.14 -3.90
C GLU A 17 15.57 3.70 -4.54
N HIS A 18 14.51 3.54 -3.75
CA HIS A 18 13.18 3.18 -4.26
C HIS A 18 12.66 4.23 -5.25
N ALA A 19 12.75 5.51 -4.90
CA ALA A 19 12.39 6.63 -5.77
C ALA A 19 13.17 6.61 -7.09
N ALA A 20 14.49 6.33 -7.04
CA ALA A 20 15.31 6.21 -8.24
C ALA A 20 14.84 5.06 -9.13
N ARG A 21 14.55 3.89 -8.56
CA ARG A 21 14.02 2.74 -9.31
C ARG A 21 12.64 3.02 -9.91
N VAL A 22 11.75 3.69 -9.17
CA VAL A 22 10.43 4.07 -9.70
C VAL A 22 10.57 5.02 -10.90
N ARG A 23 11.53 5.94 -10.89
CA ARG A 23 11.80 6.84 -12.02
C ARG A 23 12.27 6.12 -13.30
N GLU A 24 12.82 4.91 -13.17
CA GLU A 24 13.30 4.10 -14.29
C GLU A 24 12.22 3.21 -14.91
N LEU A 25 11.04 3.14 -14.29
CA LEU A 25 9.96 2.27 -14.77
C LEU A 25 9.40 2.75 -16.11
N PRO A 26 9.02 1.82 -17.00
CA PRO A 26 8.49 2.16 -18.33
C PRO A 26 7.01 2.57 -18.30
N PHE A 27 6.41 2.73 -17.11
CA PHE A 27 5.01 3.07 -16.93
C PHE A 27 4.83 4.11 -15.82
N ALA A 28 3.72 4.85 -15.91
CA ALA A 28 3.33 5.79 -14.89
C ALA A 28 2.81 5.07 -13.66
N VAL A 29 3.26 5.48 -12.46
CA VAL A 29 2.75 4.96 -11.20
C VAL A 29 1.48 5.72 -10.81
N ILE A 30 0.46 4.97 -10.39
CA ILE A 30 -0.81 5.52 -9.92
C ILE A 30 -0.84 5.59 -8.40
N GLY A 31 -1.44 6.66 -7.88
CA GLY A 31 -1.76 6.83 -6.47
C GLY A 31 -3.21 7.28 -6.26
N LEU A 32 -3.60 7.48 -5.00
CA LEU A 32 -4.81 8.21 -4.67
C LEU A 32 -4.60 9.68 -5.05
N VAL A 33 -5.67 10.34 -5.48
CA VAL A 33 -5.63 11.79 -5.71
C VAL A 33 -5.21 12.51 -4.43
N VAL A 34 -4.41 13.57 -4.59
CA VAL A 34 -4.02 14.44 -3.47
C VAL A 34 -5.27 14.94 -2.76
N GLN A 35 -5.27 14.80 -1.44
CA GLN A 35 -6.39 15.17 -0.58
C GLN A 35 -5.88 15.47 0.84
N PRO A 36 -6.52 16.39 1.59
CA PRO A 36 -6.01 16.83 2.90
C PRO A 36 -5.83 15.70 3.92
N ALA A 37 -6.72 14.71 3.89
CA ALA A 37 -6.71 13.59 4.82
C ALA A 37 -5.55 12.61 4.57
N LEU A 38 -4.81 12.71 3.46
CA LEU A 38 -3.74 11.77 3.11
C LEU A 38 -2.42 12.49 2.94
N GLU A 39 -1.42 12.06 3.70
CA GLU A 39 -0.03 12.40 3.45
C GLU A 39 0.67 11.24 2.76
N ASP A 40 1.16 11.55 1.57
CA ASP A 40 2.11 10.75 0.84
C ASP A 40 3.52 11.12 1.28
N TRP A 41 4.27 10.13 1.74
CA TRP A 41 5.62 10.29 2.30
C TRP A 41 6.68 9.53 1.49
N ASP A 42 6.38 9.22 0.22
CA ASP A 42 7.24 8.41 -0.66
C ASP A 42 7.46 6.97 -0.13
N GLY A 43 6.42 6.42 0.49
CA GLY A 43 6.37 5.05 1.01
C GLY A 43 6.17 3.99 -0.07
N TYR A 44 7.17 3.81 -0.93
CA TYR A 44 7.16 2.86 -2.04
C TYR A 44 7.45 1.42 -1.58
N GLY A 45 6.56 0.50 -1.90
CA GLY A 45 6.85 -0.93 -2.00
C GLY A 45 7.19 -1.30 -3.44
N LEU A 46 8.25 -2.07 -3.65
CA LEU A 46 8.68 -2.52 -4.98
C LEU A 46 8.69 -4.04 -5.05
N GLU A 47 8.02 -4.58 -6.05
CA GLU A 47 8.08 -5.99 -6.42
C GLU A 47 8.55 -6.08 -7.87
N ALA A 48 9.49 -6.98 -8.15
CA ALA A 48 9.97 -7.25 -9.48
C ALA A 48 10.22 -8.75 -9.63
N ALA A 49 9.93 -9.30 -10.81
CA ALA A 49 10.24 -10.69 -11.11
C ALA A 49 10.78 -10.89 -12.53
N ASP A 50 11.84 -11.69 -12.62
CA ASP A 50 12.43 -12.15 -13.87
C ASP A 50 11.81 -13.47 -14.33
N GLY A 51 11.54 -13.58 -15.63
CA GLY A 51 11.13 -14.81 -16.29
C GLY A 51 12.22 -15.37 -17.21
N SER A 52 11.91 -16.47 -17.90
CA SER A 52 12.84 -17.11 -18.85
C SER A 52 13.27 -16.21 -20.01
N ARG A 53 12.51 -15.16 -20.31
CA ARG A 53 12.81 -14.15 -21.34
C ARG A 53 13.31 -12.83 -20.76
N GLY A 54 13.81 -12.85 -19.51
CA GLY A 54 14.19 -11.67 -18.74
C GLY A 54 13.02 -11.07 -17.97
N HIS A 55 13.15 -9.80 -17.59
CA HIS A 55 12.21 -9.04 -16.78
C HIS A 55 10.74 -9.20 -17.18
N SER A 56 9.91 -9.71 -16.27
CA SER A 56 8.54 -10.16 -16.59
C SER A 56 7.43 -9.44 -15.82
N HIS A 57 7.74 -8.83 -14.68
CA HIS A 57 6.78 -8.17 -13.81
C HIS A 57 7.46 -7.05 -13.03
N ASP A 58 6.79 -5.91 -12.94
CA ASP A 58 7.02 -4.88 -11.94
C ASP A 58 5.71 -4.56 -11.25
N ALA A 59 5.75 -4.35 -9.93
CA ALA A 59 4.69 -3.69 -9.21
C ALA A 59 5.25 -2.63 -8.25
N VAL A 60 4.55 -1.51 -8.19
CA VAL A 60 4.81 -0.42 -7.25
C VAL A 60 3.59 -0.23 -6.37
N SER A 61 3.78 -0.40 -5.06
CA SER A 61 2.78 -0.09 -4.05
C SER A 61 3.07 1.27 -3.41
N ILE A 62 2.02 2.05 -3.11
CA ILE A 62 2.11 3.34 -2.43
C ILE A 62 1.41 3.24 -1.07
N SER A 63 2.10 3.69 -0.02
CA SER A 63 1.53 3.82 1.32
C SER A 63 1.27 5.29 1.68
N TYR A 64 0.24 5.54 2.49
CA TYR A 64 -0.11 6.88 2.96
C TYR A 64 -0.24 6.92 4.48
N THR A 65 0.00 8.08 5.07
CA THR A 65 -0.45 8.40 6.44
C THR A 65 -1.84 9.03 6.36
N LEU A 66 -2.76 8.60 7.22
CA LEU A 66 -4.12 9.14 7.32
C LEU A 66 -4.22 10.18 8.43
N TRP A 67 -4.75 11.34 8.10
CA TRP A 67 -5.13 12.41 9.01
C TRP A 67 -6.66 12.44 9.14
N ARG A 68 -7.20 12.00 10.28
CA ARG A 68 -8.64 12.06 10.58
C ARG A 68 -9.12 13.50 10.80
N ASN A 69 -8.24 14.35 11.34
CA ASN A 69 -8.37 15.80 11.40
C ASN A 69 -7.19 16.44 10.65
N PRO A 70 -7.33 16.75 9.35
CA PRO A 70 -6.24 17.31 8.57
C PRO A 70 -5.94 18.79 8.86
N ASP A 71 -6.89 19.52 9.48
CA ASP A 71 -6.73 20.93 9.82
C ASP A 71 -5.89 21.14 11.10
N ASP A 72 -5.83 20.12 11.96
CA ASP A 72 -4.99 20.07 13.15
C ASP A 72 -4.31 18.68 13.25
N ARG A 73 -3.06 18.60 12.79
CA ARG A 73 -2.31 17.33 12.74
C ARG A 73 -1.88 16.84 14.13
N ASP A 74 -1.83 17.72 15.12
CA ASP A 74 -1.47 17.39 16.49
C ASP A 74 -2.68 16.86 17.30
N ASP A 75 -3.89 16.91 16.72
CA ASP A 75 -5.09 16.35 17.33
C ASP A 75 -4.93 14.84 17.58
N SER A 76 -5.18 14.43 18.82
CA SER A 76 -5.17 13.03 19.25
C SER A 76 -6.04 12.10 18.41
N VAL A 77 -7.07 12.61 17.72
CA VAL A 77 -7.90 11.82 16.79
C VAL A 77 -7.09 11.27 15.60
N ASN A 78 -5.96 11.89 15.28
CA ASN A 78 -5.05 11.41 14.24
C ASN A 78 -4.21 10.21 14.68
N LEU A 79 -4.17 9.86 15.97
CA LEU A 79 -3.35 8.75 16.45
C LEU A 79 -3.99 7.40 16.12
N ALA A 80 -3.13 6.41 15.84
CA ALA A 80 -3.54 5.03 15.68
C ALA A 80 -3.95 4.42 17.03
N GLU A 81 -4.87 3.47 16.99
CA GLU A 81 -5.15 2.62 18.14
C GLU A 81 -4.03 1.60 18.28
N LEU A 82 -3.04 1.92 19.12
CA LEU A 82 -1.93 1.03 19.45
C LEU A 82 -2.16 0.36 20.79
N ASP A 83 -1.73 -0.88 20.93
CA ASP A 83 -1.63 -1.52 22.24
C ASP A 83 -0.58 -0.80 23.13
N GLU A 84 -0.70 -0.98 24.44
CA GLU A 84 0.16 -0.28 25.40
C GLU A 84 1.64 -0.66 25.26
N GLN A 85 1.94 -1.90 24.89
CA GLN A 85 3.32 -2.36 24.72
C GLN A 85 3.96 -1.68 23.50
N THR A 86 3.25 -1.65 22.37
CA THR A 86 3.69 -0.99 21.14
C THR A 86 3.86 0.51 21.38
N ARG A 87 2.89 1.18 22.01
CA ARG A 87 3.00 2.61 22.38
C ARG A 87 4.22 2.87 23.25
N ALA A 88 4.39 2.11 24.32
CA ALA A 88 5.54 2.25 25.22
C ALA A 88 6.87 2.01 24.50
N SER A 89 6.91 1.07 23.55
CA SER A 89 8.13 0.80 22.76
C SER A 89 8.53 1.96 21.85
N LEU A 90 7.57 2.75 21.35
CA LEU A 90 7.82 3.91 20.50
C LEU A 90 8.34 5.12 21.30
N ASP A 91 8.03 5.18 22.60
CA ASP A 91 8.48 6.25 23.51
C ASP A 91 9.89 6.00 24.09
N VAL A 92 10.43 4.79 23.95
CA VAL A 92 11.79 4.47 24.41
C VAL A 92 12.81 4.94 23.38
N ASP A 93 13.66 5.88 23.79
CA ASP A 93 14.83 6.24 22.98
C ASP A 93 15.92 5.17 23.13
N PRO A 94 16.33 4.48 22.05
CA PRO A 94 17.41 3.51 22.11
C PRO A 94 18.74 4.17 22.47
N PRO A 95 19.64 3.46 23.16
CA PRO A 95 20.92 4.01 23.60
C PRO A 95 21.95 4.19 22.46
N TRP A 96 21.56 3.93 21.21
CA TRP A 96 22.41 4.08 20.02
C TRP A 96 21.80 5.09 19.05
N PRO A 97 22.63 5.85 18.30
CA PRO A 97 22.13 6.80 17.32
C PRO A 97 21.38 6.10 16.19
N ARG A 98 20.41 6.80 15.59
CA ARG A 98 19.58 6.31 14.48
C ARG A 98 19.58 7.33 13.35
N PRO A 99 19.53 6.91 12.08
CA PRO A 99 19.31 7.83 10.97
C PRO A 99 18.02 8.63 11.13
N ALA A 100 18.01 9.87 10.66
CA ALA A 100 16.83 10.73 10.69
C ALA A 100 15.60 10.09 10.01
N TRP A 101 15.79 9.44 8.87
CA TRP A 101 14.71 8.76 8.15
C TRP A 101 14.06 7.63 8.98
N LEU A 102 14.84 6.96 9.85
CA LEU A 102 14.32 5.90 10.69
C LEU A 102 13.48 6.48 11.83
N LEU A 103 13.89 7.62 12.39
CA LEU A 103 13.10 8.36 13.37
C LEU A 103 11.78 8.84 12.77
N GLU A 104 11.79 9.37 11.55
CA GLU A 104 10.58 9.76 10.82
C GLU A 104 9.62 8.58 10.61
N MET A 105 10.15 7.37 10.37
CA MET A 105 9.35 6.17 10.19
C MET A 105 8.77 5.66 11.51
N VAL A 106 9.55 5.69 12.59
CA VAL A 106 9.08 5.35 13.95
C VAL A 106 7.97 6.30 14.38
N GLU A 107 8.13 7.60 14.13
CA GLU A 107 7.09 8.59 14.44
C GLU A 107 5.81 8.34 13.65
N ARG A 108 5.93 7.91 12.38
CA ARG A 108 4.78 7.53 11.55
C ARG A 108 4.00 6.34 12.07
N MET A 109 4.63 5.42 12.80
CA MET A 109 3.93 4.29 13.42
C MET A 109 2.89 4.73 14.46
N ARG A 110 2.94 5.98 14.94
CA ARG A 110 1.93 6.56 15.83
C ARG A 110 0.62 6.91 15.12
N TYR A 111 0.62 6.99 13.79
CA TYR A 111 -0.52 7.42 12.98
C TYR A 111 -1.07 6.26 12.15
N PRO A 112 -2.36 6.26 11.78
CA PRO A 112 -2.92 5.22 10.93
C PRO A 112 -2.26 5.25 9.56
N LEU A 113 -1.75 4.09 9.15
CA LEU A 113 -1.15 3.90 7.83
C LEU A 113 -2.12 3.18 6.91
N LEU A 114 -2.28 3.70 5.70
CA LEU A 114 -2.84 3.01 4.56
C LEU A 114 -1.68 2.28 3.87
N TRP A 115 -1.32 1.11 4.40
CA TRP A 115 -0.19 0.32 3.92
C TRP A 115 -0.46 -0.23 2.52
N GLU A 116 0.44 0.05 1.57
CA GLU A 116 0.36 -0.39 0.18
C GLU A 116 -1.00 -0.13 -0.50
N ALA A 117 -1.70 0.92 -0.08
CA ALA A 117 -3.09 1.20 -0.42
C ALA A 117 -3.38 1.20 -1.92
N VAL A 118 -2.43 1.61 -2.75
CA VAL A 118 -2.53 1.57 -4.22
C VAL A 118 -1.35 0.81 -4.78
N ARG A 119 -1.62 -0.14 -5.66
CA ARG A 119 -0.62 -0.91 -6.39
C ARG A 119 -0.80 -0.75 -7.89
N THR A 120 0.26 -0.36 -8.57
CA THR A 120 0.36 -0.34 -10.03
C THR A 120 1.21 -1.52 -10.47
N SER A 121 0.63 -2.44 -11.26
CA SER A 121 1.31 -3.67 -11.71
C SER A 121 1.41 -3.71 -13.22
N TRP A 122 2.61 -3.96 -13.73
CA TRP A 122 2.90 -4.20 -15.14
C TRP A 122 3.38 -5.63 -15.37
N TYR A 123 2.83 -6.29 -16.39
CA TYR A 123 3.23 -7.64 -16.77
C TYR A 123 3.60 -7.70 -18.25
N ARG A 124 4.76 -8.28 -18.57
CA ARG A 124 5.15 -8.48 -19.98
C ARG A 124 4.24 -9.47 -20.70
N ASP A 125 3.88 -10.56 -20.01
CA ASP A 125 3.18 -11.71 -20.57
C ASP A 125 1.84 -11.89 -19.88
N HIS A 126 0.77 -12.08 -20.67
CA HIS A 126 -0.55 -12.32 -20.12
C HIS A 126 -0.72 -13.76 -19.64
N SER A 127 -1.35 -13.93 -18.48
CA SER A 127 -1.82 -15.22 -17.96
C SER A 127 -3.12 -15.02 -17.17
N GLU A 128 -3.70 -16.11 -16.67
CA GLU A 128 -4.84 -16.06 -15.75
C GLU A 128 -4.57 -15.20 -14.50
N TYR A 129 -3.31 -15.14 -14.05
CA TYR A 129 -2.89 -14.37 -12.87
C TYR A 129 -2.67 -12.87 -13.14
N THR A 130 -2.61 -12.45 -14.40
CA THR A 130 -2.36 -11.04 -14.80
C THR A 130 -3.65 -10.33 -15.21
N THR A 131 -4.81 -10.95 -14.99
CA THR A 131 -6.11 -10.33 -15.21
C THR A 131 -6.37 -9.26 -14.16
N LEU A 132 -7.31 -8.34 -14.43
CA LEU A 132 -7.62 -7.29 -13.46
C LEU A 132 -8.27 -7.89 -12.21
N GLU A 133 -9.13 -8.90 -12.39
CA GLU A 133 -9.76 -9.65 -11.31
C GLU A 133 -8.74 -10.35 -10.43
N ALA A 134 -7.81 -11.11 -11.03
CA ALA A 134 -6.79 -11.82 -10.26
C ALA A 134 -5.90 -10.85 -9.47
N GLN A 135 -5.52 -9.72 -10.08
CA GLN A 135 -4.71 -8.70 -9.42
C GLN A 135 -5.45 -8.00 -8.28
N LEU A 136 -6.73 -7.66 -8.48
CA LEU A 136 -7.58 -7.06 -7.45
C LEU A 136 -7.76 -8.00 -6.25
N VAL A 137 -8.02 -9.29 -6.52
CA VAL A 137 -8.16 -10.32 -5.48
C VAL A 137 -6.83 -10.55 -4.76
N HIS A 138 -5.72 -10.62 -5.49
CA HIS A 138 -4.39 -10.81 -4.91
C HIS A 138 -4.02 -9.66 -3.99
N HIS A 139 -4.20 -8.41 -4.44
CA HIS A 139 -3.92 -7.23 -3.62
C HIS A 139 -4.84 -7.15 -2.40
N THR A 140 -6.14 -7.43 -2.56
CA THR A 140 -7.11 -7.49 -1.45
C THR A 140 -6.67 -8.49 -0.40
N ASN A 141 -6.34 -9.72 -0.81
CA ASN A 141 -5.89 -10.77 0.10
C ASN A 141 -4.54 -10.45 0.75
N HIS A 142 -3.64 -9.74 0.06
CA HIS A 142 -2.38 -9.27 0.64
C HIS A 142 -2.64 -8.30 1.81
N ILE A 143 -3.55 -7.33 1.65
CA ILE A 143 -3.90 -6.40 2.73
C ILE A 143 -4.62 -7.12 3.87
N LEU A 144 -5.60 -7.97 3.57
CA LEU A 144 -6.29 -8.80 4.56
C LEU A 144 -5.29 -9.61 5.41
N MET A 145 -4.35 -10.30 4.76
CA MET A 145 -3.36 -11.16 5.43
C MET A 145 -2.32 -10.38 6.23
N ASN A 146 -2.03 -9.13 5.91
CA ASN A 146 -0.99 -8.37 6.60
C ASN A 146 -1.55 -7.43 7.67
N ARG A 147 -2.76 -6.91 7.48
CA ARG A 147 -3.38 -5.94 8.39
C ARG A 147 -4.42 -6.53 9.33
N PHE A 148 -5.23 -7.47 8.84
CA PHE A 148 -6.39 -7.96 9.58
C PHE A 148 -6.19 -9.39 10.13
N ARG A 149 -4.95 -9.78 10.43
CA ARG A 149 -4.64 -11.17 10.80
C ARG A 149 -5.42 -11.63 12.03
N GLU A 150 -5.51 -10.78 13.04
CA GLU A 150 -6.17 -11.11 14.31
C GLU A 150 -7.67 -11.28 14.10
N GLU A 151 -8.29 -10.37 13.36
CA GLU A 151 -9.71 -10.38 12.99
C GLU A 151 -10.07 -11.59 12.13
N LEU A 152 -9.11 -12.04 11.30
CA LEU A 152 -9.23 -13.24 10.49
C LEU A 152 -8.91 -14.54 11.26
N GLY A 153 -8.54 -14.44 12.54
CA GLY A 153 -8.17 -15.60 13.37
C GLY A 153 -6.88 -16.29 12.91
N LEU A 154 -6.00 -15.58 12.21
CA LEU A 154 -4.75 -16.11 11.68
C LEU A 154 -3.64 -15.95 12.73
N GLU A 155 -3.10 -17.07 13.21
CA GLU A 155 -1.98 -17.07 14.16
C GLU A 155 -0.76 -16.31 13.59
N ALA A 156 -0.12 -15.50 14.44
CA ALA A 156 1.13 -14.82 14.11
C ALA A 156 2.24 -15.84 13.82
N GLY A 157 3.00 -15.61 12.74
CA GLY A 157 4.14 -16.46 12.37
C GLY A 157 3.79 -17.80 11.70
N ARG A 158 2.51 -18.13 11.50
CA ARG A 158 2.10 -19.28 10.68
C ARG A 158 1.72 -18.86 9.25
N PRO A 159 2.04 -19.69 8.24
CA PRO A 159 1.50 -19.51 6.90
C PRO A 159 -0.03 -19.49 6.95
N ALA A 160 -0.64 -18.46 6.36
CA ALA A 160 -2.09 -18.43 6.20
C ALA A 160 -2.46 -19.44 5.12
N HIS A 161 -3.14 -20.53 5.49
CA HIS A 161 -3.67 -21.49 4.54
C HIS A 161 -5.00 -21.00 3.94
N GLU A 162 -5.44 -21.65 2.85
CA GLU A 162 -6.74 -21.38 2.23
C GLU A 162 -7.86 -21.44 3.27
N GLY A 163 -8.74 -20.42 3.28
CA GLY A 163 -9.82 -20.28 4.24
C GLY A 163 -10.89 -19.32 3.73
N SER A 164 -12.07 -19.33 4.38
CA SER A 164 -13.24 -18.54 3.98
C SER A 164 -13.05 -17.02 4.06
N TRP A 165 -11.95 -16.56 4.66
CA TRP A 165 -11.59 -15.15 4.73
C TRP A 165 -11.09 -14.58 3.40
N ARG A 166 -10.60 -15.43 2.48
CA ARG A 166 -9.99 -14.97 1.23
C ARG A 166 -11.06 -14.42 0.30
N ALA A 167 -10.84 -13.23 -0.22
CA ALA A 167 -11.55 -12.75 -1.40
C ALA A 167 -11.26 -13.69 -2.57
N THR A 168 -12.26 -13.89 -3.42
CA THR A 168 -12.16 -14.68 -4.65
C THR A 168 -12.67 -13.86 -5.83
N GLU A 169 -12.40 -14.30 -7.06
CA GLU A 169 -12.91 -13.62 -8.25
C GLU A 169 -14.46 -13.60 -8.32
N ALA A 170 -15.14 -14.49 -7.59
CA ALA A 170 -16.59 -14.48 -7.47
C ALA A 170 -17.11 -13.26 -6.69
N SER A 171 -16.27 -12.64 -5.86
CA SER A 171 -16.58 -11.41 -5.11
C SER A 171 -16.41 -10.14 -5.97
N VAL A 172 -15.89 -10.27 -7.19
CA VAL A 172 -15.60 -9.11 -8.04
C VAL A 172 -16.84 -8.66 -8.81
N ASN A 173 -17.30 -7.44 -8.53
CA ASN A 173 -18.29 -6.73 -9.33
C ASN A 173 -17.59 -6.05 -10.52
N ARG A 174 -18.01 -6.40 -11.74
CA ARG A 174 -17.43 -5.87 -12.99
C ARG A 174 -18.15 -4.64 -13.55
N GLY A 175 -19.22 -4.20 -12.89
CA GLY A 175 -20.05 -3.08 -13.32
C GLY A 175 -19.71 -1.73 -12.67
N ALA A 176 -18.54 -1.63 -12.02
CA ALA A 176 -18.15 -0.43 -11.29
C ALA A 176 -17.45 0.61 -12.19
N SER A 177 -17.23 1.80 -11.62
CA SER A 177 -16.45 2.85 -12.25
C SER A 177 -15.66 3.62 -11.19
N VAL A 178 -14.44 4.03 -11.53
CA VAL A 178 -13.60 4.88 -10.68
C VAL A 178 -13.11 6.09 -11.47
N VAL A 179 -12.90 7.21 -10.80
CA VAL A 179 -12.28 8.38 -11.44
C VAL A 179 -10.78 8.15 -11.49
N VAL A 180 -10.20 8.24 -12.69
CA VAL A 180 -8.75 8.23 -12.94
C VAL A 180 -8.40 9.51 -13.68
N ASP A 181 -7.48 10.33 -13.13
CA ASP A 181 -7.07 11.60 -13.73
C ASP A 181 -8.26 12.51 -14.10
N GLY A 182 -9.26 12.57 -13.21
CA GLY A 182 -10.49 13.35 -13.38
C GLY A 182 -11.52 12.76 -14.35
N ARG A 183 -11.31 11.54 -14.85
CA ARG A 183 -12.22 10.88 -15.80
C ARG A 183 -12.80 9.59 -15.23
N ALA A 184 -14.13 9.44 -15.31
CA ALA A 184 -14.80 8.18 -14.98
C ALA A 184 -14.32 7.08 -15.94
N THR A 185 -13.79 6.00 -15.38
CA THR A 185 -13.16 4.88 -16.09
C THR A 185 -13.81 3.57 -15.62
N PRO A 186 -14.13 2.63 -16.53
CA PRO A 186 -14.64 1.31 -16.15
C PRO A 186 -13.68 0.63 -15.17
N ALA A 187 -14.24 0.10 -14.08
CA ALA A 187 -13.48 -0.48 -12.99
C ALA A 187 -14.17 -1.73 -12.46
N TYR A 188 -13.39 -2.55 -11.76
CA TYR A 188 -13.88 -3.71 -11.02
C TYR A 188 -13.73 -3.42 -9.54
N GLU A 189 -14.65 -3.90 -8.71
CA GLU A 189 -14.58 -3.66 -7.27
C GLU A 189 -14.91 -4.91 -6.46
N ILE A 190 -14.45 -4.90 -5.21
CA ILE A 190 -14.87 -5.81 -4.15
C ILE A 190 -15.42 -4.93 -3.04
N ASP A 191 -16.76 -4.82 -2.98
CA ASP A 191 -17.49 -4.08 -1.95
C ASP A 191 -18.31 -5.00 -1.02
N THR A 192 -18.02 -6.30 -1.04
CA THR A 192 -18.70 -7.26 -0.15
C THR A 192 -17.83 -7.75 0.99
N ASP A 193 -16.52 -7.48 0.95
CA ASP A 193 -15.62 -7.84 2.06
C ASP A 193 -15.93 -6.97 3.29
N PRO A 194 -15.96 -7.53 4.52
CA PRO A 194 -16.32 -6.77 5.72
C PRO A 194 -15.24 -5.80 6.22
N PHE A 195 -13.97 -5.98 5.85
CA PHE A 195 -12.86 -5.20 6.39
C PHE A 195 -12.33 -4.17 5.40
N VAL A 196 -12.40 -4.47 4.09
CA VAL A 196 -11.87 -3.59 3.05
C VAL A 196 -12.88 -3.32 1.94
N TYR A 197 -12.71 -2.17 1.30
CA TYR A 197 -13.20 -1.90 -0.05
C TYR A 197 -12.03 -1.95 -1.01
N ALA A 198 -12.18 -2.60 -2.16
CA ALA A 198 -11.15 -2.64 -3.17
C ALA A 198 -11.71 -2.23 -4.54
N VAL A 199 -10.90 -1.50 -5.32
CA VAL A 199 -11.24 -1.13 -6.69
C VAL A 199 -10.02 -1.29 -7.59
N GLY A 200 -10.23 -1.81 -8.80
CA GLY A 200 -9.20 -2.04 -9.80
C GLY A 200 -9.58 -1.44 -11.14
N VAL A 201 -8.60 -0.90 -11.84
CA VAL A 201 -8.74 -0.34 -13.18
C VAL A 201 -7.65 -0.85 -14.11
N ARG A 202 -8.02 -1.08 -15.37
CA ARG A 202 -7.06 -1.38 -16.44
C ARG A 202 -6.64 -0.07 -17.11
N LEU A 203 -5.35 0.21 -17.09
CA LEU A 203 -4.75 1.43 -17.65
C LEU A 203 -4.15 1.21 -19.04
N GLY A 204 -3.80 -0.04 -19.35
CA GLY A 204 -3.34 -0.49 -20.66
C GLY A 204 -3.48 -2.00 -20.80
N PRO A 205 -3.02 -2.58 -21.93
CA PRO A 205 -3.03 -4.04 -22.12
C PRO A 205 -2.32 -4.77 -20.97
N ASP A 206 -1.14 -4.25 -20.62
CA ASP A 206 -0.19 -4.87 -19.69
C ASP A 206 -0.15 -4.22 -18.31
N LEU A 207 -0.97 -3.18 -18.09
CA LEU A 207 -0.87 -2.28 -16.93
C LEU A 207 -2.22 -2.18 -16.22
N VAL A 208 -2.21 -2.49 -14.93
CA VAL A 208 -3.38 -2.37 -14.05
C VAL A 208 -3.02 -1.57 -12.80
N ALA A 209 -3.99 -0.88 -12.23
CA ALA A 209 -3.90 -0.32 -10.90
C ALA A 209 -5.01 -0.87 -10.02
N THR A 210 -4.70 -1.13 -8.76
CA THR A 210 -5.65 -1.60 -7.75
C THR A 210 -5.48 -0.77 -6.49
N ALA A 211 -6.58 -0.38 -5.85
CA ALA A 211 -6.59 0.29 -4.58
C ALA A 211 -7.39 -0.55 -3.58
N VAL A 212 -6.87 -0.70 -2.36
CA VAL A 212 -7.50 -1.45 -1.28
C VAL A 212 -7.50 -0.58 -0.03
N ILE A 213 -8.69 -0.21 0.44
CA ILE A 213 -8.88 0.75 1.53
C ILE A 213 -9.63 0.04 2.68
N PRO A 214 -9.08 0.02 3.90
CA PRO A 214 -9.81 -0.34 5.12
C PRO A 214 -11.13 0.41 5.21
N ARG A 215 -12.23 -0.31 5.47
CA ARG A 215 -13.56 0.30 5.52
C ARG A 215 -13.70 1.39 6.57
N GLU A 216 -13.04 1.21 7.71
CA GLU A 216 -12.96 2.21 8.77
C GLU A 216 -12.40 3.57 8.29
N PHE A 217 -11.61 3.57 7.20
CA PHE A 217 -10.97 4.77 6.66
C PHE A 217 -11.71 5.38 5.47
N LEU A 218 -12.66 4.66 4.86
CA LEU A 218 -13.46 5.17 3.74
C LEU A 218 -14.15 6.51 4.01
N PRO A 219 -14.66 6.82 5.22
CA PRO A 219 -15.24 8.14 5.49
C PRO A 219 -14.28 9.32 5.32
N TYR A 220 -12.97 9.07 5.38
CA TYR A 220 -11.92 10.08 5.28
C TYR A 220 -11.24 10.08 3.90
N VAL A 221 -11.44 9.04 3.09
CA VAL A 221 -10.69 8.80 1.85
C VAL A 221 -11.61 8.94 0.65
N ARG A 222 -11.30 9.92 -0.20
CA ARG A 222 -11.81 9.99 -1.56
C ARG A 222 -11.07 8.97 -2.43
N VAL A 223 -11.77 7.89 -2.80
CA VAL A 223 -11.23 6.81 -3.65
C VAL A 223 -11.28 7.22 -5.12
N GLU A 224 -10.40 8.14 -5.48
CA GLU A 224 -10.11 8.55 -6.86
C GLU A 224 -8.62 8.36 -7.11
N LEU A 225 -8.27 7.95 -8.32
CA LEU A 225 -6.91 7.64 -8.72
C LEU A 225 -6.34 8.77 -9.58
N ALA A 226 -5.05 9.01 -9.43
CA ALA A 226 -4.32 9.94 -10.26
C ALA A 226 -2.94 9.39 -10.60
N THR A 227 -2.48 9.72 -11.80
CA THR A 227 -1.08 9.56 -12.18
C THR A 227 -0.23 10.39 -11.22
N ARG A 228 0.74 9.76 -10.56
CA ARG A 228 1.65 10.47 -9.66
C ARG A 228 2.49 11.42 -10.49
N GLY A 229 2.67 12.64 -9.97
CA GLY A 229 3.59 13.60 -10.56
C GLY A 229 5.03 13.06 -10.59
N PRO A 230 5.92 13.68 -11.39
CA PRO A 230 7.32 13.28 -11.42
C PRO A 230 7.92 13.32 -10.01
N ILE A 231 8.56 12.23 -9.61
CA ILE A 231 9.25 12.15 -8.32
C ILE A 231 10.39 13.18 -8.34
N PRO A 232 10.47 14.11 -7.37
CA PRO A 232 11.55 15.08 -7.29
C PRO A 232 12.94 14.40 -7.33
N ALA A 233 13.91 15.09 -7.93
CA ALA A 233 15.28 14.59 -8.10
C ALA A 233 16.04 14.49 -6.77
#